data_AF-A0A1M8A327-F1
#
_entry.id   AF-A0A1M8A327-F1
#
_cell.length_a   1.000
_cell.length_b   1.000
_cell.length_c   1.000
_cell.angle_alpha   90.00
_cell.angle_beta   90.00
_cell.angle_gamma   90.00
#
_symmetry.space_group_name_H-M   'P 1'
#
loop_
_entity.id
_entity.type
_entity.pdbx_description
1 polymer ?
#
loop_
_entity_poly.entity_id
_entity_poly.type
_entity_poly.pdbx_seq_one_letter_code
_entity_poly.pdbx_strand_id
1 'polypeptide(L)'
;MTTARSKAGGPLGLTSSKAGLKKAGGKRGQKIDQAVRAIAATHEPSAPPRTYTDAELKLADGRPALDVDDAKYDALWADACRTMGGEPIHAEGTSRVEHILRVFDLNPAYGPCMGLTRLERWHRAQEIGESPPEPVRDILETREGVLDLRLSILDQTASLA
;
A
#
# COMPACT_ATOMS: atom_id res chain seq x y z
N MET A 1 37.99 63.12 26.59
CA MET A 1 38.20 62.15 27.68
C MET A 1 38.07 60.76 27.05
N THR A 2 39.15 60.09 26.63
CA THR A 2 40.13 59.29 27.41
C THR A 2 39.63 57.92 27.90
N THR A 3 40.34 56.86 27.44
CA THR A 3 40.54 55.48 27.99
C THR A 3 39.36 54.47 27.98
N ALA A 4 39.55 53.14 27.77
CA ALA A 4 40.73 52.38 27.25
C ALA A 4 40.43 50.92 26.79
N ARG A 5 41.14 50.48 25.72
CA ARG A 5 41.77 49.16 25.41
C ARG A 5 41.39 47.89 26.21
N SER A 6 41.08 46.79 25.50
CA SER A 6 41.69 45.41 25.56
C SER A 6 40.81 44.38 24.80
N LYS A 7 41.21 43.17 24.37
CA LYS A 7 42.39 42.57 23.72
C LYS A 7 42.05 41.07 23.51
N ALA A 8 42.07 40.59 22.27
CA ALA A 8 42.27 39.20 21.78
C ALA A 8 41.59 37.97 22.42
N GLY A 9 40.96 37.15 21.55
CA GLY A 9 40.67 35.71 21.73
C GLY A 9 40.60 35.04 20.35
N GLY A 10 41.20 33.86 20.18
CA GLY A 10 41.47 33.26 18.85
C GLY A 10 40.32 32.45 18.22
N PRO A 11 40.47 32.00 16.95
CA PRO A 11 39.45 31.22 16.25
C PRO A 11 39.48 29.75 16.68
N LEU A 12 38.39 29.25 17.24
CA LEU A 12 38.20 27.82 17.49
C LEU A 12 37.49 27.19 16.29
N GLY A 13 38.25 26.48 15.46
CA GLY A 13 37.71 25.75 14.31
C GLY A 13 36.92 24.51 14.74
N LEU A 14 35.73 24.32 14.18
CA LEU A 14 35.00 23.06 14.29
C LEU A 14 35.55 22.07 13.24
N THR A 15 36.50 21.25 13.65
CA THR A 15 36.97 20.11 12.85
C THR A 15 35.96 18.98 12.86
N SER A 16 35.73 18.35 11.70
CA SER A 16 34.81 17.23 11.54
C SER A 16 35.20 16.01 12.39
N SER A 17 34.27 15.54 13.22
CA SER A 17 34.38 14.27 13.96
C SER A 17 33.33 13.28 13.45
N LYS A 18 33.70 12.48 12.45
CA LYS A 18 32.89 11.37 11.93
C LYS A 18 32.84 10.23 12.95
N ALA A 19 31.94 10.33 13.92
CA ALA A 19 31.67 9.27 14.88
C ALA A 19 31.08 8.04 14.18
N GLY A 20 31.88 6.99 14.00
CA GLY A 20 31.42 5.73 13.44
C GLY A 20 30.45 5.02 14.39
N LEU A 21 29.18 4.93 14.00
CA LEU A 21 28.16 4.19 14.74
C LEU A 21 28.47 2.69 14.72
N LYS A 22 29.11 2.18 15.78
CA LYS A 22 29.32 0.73 15.95
C LYS A 22 27.97 0.07 16.24
N LYS A 23 27.48 -0.74 15.31
CA LYS A 23 26.22 -1.49 15.43
C LYS A 23 26.33 -2.50 16.59
N ALA A 24 25.76 -2.18 17.74
CA ALA A 24 25.74 -3.06 18.90
C ALA A 24 24.76 -4.23 18.67
N GLY A 25 25.27 -5.35 18.14
CA GLY A 25 24.54 -6.60 17.97
C GLY A 25 24.23 -7.29 19.31
N GLY A 26 23.38 -6.67 20.13
CA GLY A 26 22.95 -7.24 21.41
C GLY A 26 21.83 -8.27 21.26
N LYS A 27 21.70 -9.15 22.27
CA LYS A 27 20.67 -10.22 22.38
C LYS A 27 19.21 -9.77 22.15
N ARG A 28 18.93 -8.46 22.21
CA ARG A 28 17.64 -7.86 21.83
C ARG A 28 17.32 -8.02 20.35
N GLY A 29 18.29 -7.83 19.44
CA GLY A 29 18.08 -7.99 17.99
C GLY A 29 17.63 -9.41 17.66
N GLN A 30 18.39 -10.40 18.13
CA GLN A 30 18.06 -11.82 17.95
C GLN A 30 16.66 -12.20 18.47
N LYS A 31 16.19 -11.60 19.56
CA LYS A 31 14.82 -11.81 20.06
C LYS A 31 13.76 -11.17 19.15
N ILE A 32 14.04 -10.03 18.55
CA ILE A 32 13.16 -9.38 17.56
C ILE A 32 13.12 -10.24 16.29
N ASP A 33 14.27 -10.65 15.75
CA ASP A 33 14.35 -11.52 14.57
C ASP A 33 13.63 -12.86 14.78
N GLN A 34 13.76 -13.44 15.99
CA GLN A 34 13.05 -14.66 16.37
C GLN A 34 11.53 -14.44 16.53
N ALA A 35 11.10 -13.30 17.07
CA ALA A 35 9.68 -12.95 17.16
C ALA A 35 9.07 -12.73 15.77
N VAL A 36 9.75 -11.99 14.87
CA VAL A 36 9.32 -11.79 13.48
C VAL A 36 9.19 -13.13 12.74
N ARG A 37 10.16 -14.04 12.90
CA ARG A 37 10.05 -15.41 12.36
C ARG A 37 8.93 -16.24 12.97
N ALA A 38 8.67 -16.11 14.27
CA ALA A 38 7.58 -16.83 14.92
C ALA A 38 6.20 -16.33 14.45
N ILE A 39 6.03 -15.00 14.31
CA ILE A 39 4.81 -14.39 13.77
C ILE A 39 4.57 -14.85 12.33
N ALA A 40 5.61 -14.84 11.49
CA ALA A 40 5.53 -15.34 10.12
C ALA A 40 5.22 -16.85 10.03
N ALA A 41 5.60 -17.64 11.04
CA ALA A 41 5.28 -19.07 11.12
C ALA A 41 3.87 -19.37 11.68
N THR A 42 3.21 -18.39 12.32
CA THR A 42 1.83 -18.52 12.83
C THR A 42 0.76 -17.99 11.88
N HIS A 43 1.13 -17.33 10.79
CA HIS A 43 0.17 -16.91 9.77
C HIS A 43 -0.12 -18.05 8.80
N GLU A 44 -0.89 -19.04 9.27
CA GLU A 44 -1.57 -19.99 8.39
C GLU A 44 -2.53 -19.22 7.46
N PRO A 45 -2.44 -19.37 6.13
CA PRO A 45 -3.39 -18.73 5.22
C PRO A 45 -4.78 -19.35 5.44
N SER A 46 -5.68 -18.56 6.02
CA SER A 46 -7.04 -18.97 6.45
C SER A 46 -7.98 -19.41 5.31
N ALA A 47 -7.51 -19.42 4.06
CA ALA A 47 -8.26 -19.85 2.88
C ALA A 47 -7.48 -20.92 2.12
N PRO A 48 -8.15 -21.92 1.51
CA PRO A 48 -7.50 -22.84 0.59
C PRO A 48 -6.81 -22.05 -0.55
N PRO A 49 -5.68 -22.54 -1.09
CA PRO A 49 -4.97 -21.85 -2.16
C PRO A 49 -5.90 -21.62 -3.34
N ARG A 50 -6.06 -20.35 -3.76
CA ARG A 50 -6.91 -19.99 -4.89
C ARG A 50 -6.44 -20.69 -6.15
N THR A 51 -7.33 -21.45 -6.78
CA THR A 51 -7.11 -22.08 -8.07
C THR A 51 -7.63 -21.17 -9.18
N TYR A 52 -6.75 -20.70 -10.06
CA TYR A 52 -7.11 -19.86 -11.20
C TYR A 52 -7.31 -20.69 -12.46
N THR A 53 -8.15 -20.22 -13.37
CA THR A 53 -8.31 -20.84 -14.69
C THR A 53 -7.12 -20.53 -15.61
N ASP A 54 -6.89 -21.36 -16.64
CA ASP A 54 -5.86 -21.10 -17.66
C ASP A 54 -6.04 -19.73 -18.34
N ALA A 55 -7.29 -19.28 -18.50
CA ALA A 55 -7.61 -17.97 -19.08
C ALA A 55 -7.16 -16.81 -18.18
N GLU A 56 -7.33 -16.95 -16.86
CA GLU A 56 -6.91 -15.96 -15.88
C GLU A 56 -5.38 -15.94 -15.73
N LEU A 57 -4.74 -17.11 -15.68
CA LEU A 57 -3.28 -17.22 -15.69
C LEU A 57 -2.67 -16.59 -16.95
N LYS A 58 -3.29 -16.79 -18.12
CA LYS A 58 -2.88 -16.16 -19.37
C LYS A 58 -3.09 -14.65 -19.39
N LEU A 59 -4.15 -14.13 -18.75
CA LEU A 59 -4.39 -12.68 -18.64
C LEU A 59 -3.43 -12.01 -17.65
N ALA A 60 -2.96 -12.78 -16.67
CA ALA A 60 -2.00 -12.38 -15.65
C ALA A 60 -0.52 -12.52 -16.10
N ASP A 61 -0.26 -13.24 -17.19
CA ASP A 61 1.09 -13.47 -17.71
C ASP A 61 1.77 -12.15 -18.16
N GLY A 62 3.07 -12.04 -17.91
CA GLY A 62 3.87 -10.85 -18.19
C GLY A 62 3.54 -9.59 -17.38
N ARG A 63 2.53 -9.60 -16.50
CA ARG A 63 2.17 -8.44 -15.66
C ARG A 63 3.09 -8.30 -14.45
N PRO A 64 3.36 -7.06 -13.97
CA PRO A 64 4.12 -6.85 -12.75
C PRO A 64 3.33 -7.37 -11.53
N ALA A 65 4.05 -7.85 -10.52
CA ALA A 65 3.48 -8.14 -9.21
C ALA A 65 3.11 -6.83 -8.49
N LEU A 66 2.04 -6.87 -7.70
CA LEU A 66 1.58 -5.78 -6.85
C LEU A 66 2.48 -5.62 -5.62
N ASP A 67 3.18 -4.48 -5.54
CA ASP A 67 3.77 -4.01 -4.29
C ASP A 67 2.69 -3.25 -3.49
N VAL A 68 2.20 -3.87 -2.40
CA VAL A 68 1.14 -3.32 -1.54
C VAL A 68 1.63 -2.08 -0.75
N ASP A 69 2.94 -1.96 -0.54
CA ASP A 69 3.57 -0.91 0.25
C ASP A 69 4.18 0.21 -0.61
N ASP A 70 3.96 0.20 -1.93
CA ASP A 70 4.41 1.26 -2.83
C ASP A 70 3.88 2.64 -2.39
N ALA A 71 4.81 3.59 -2.25
CA ALA A 71 4.54 4.96 -1.81
C ALA A 71 3.56 5.71 -2.73
N LYS A 72 3.38 5.28 -3.99
CA LYS A 72 2.36 5.85 -4.89
C LYS A 72 0.92 5.67 -4.37
N TYR A 73 0.71 4.72 -3.46
CA TYR A 73 -0.59 4.49 -2.81
C TYR A 73 -0.76 5.27 -1.49
N ASP A 74 0.21 6.05 -1.03
CA ASP A 74 0.17 6.75 0.28
C ASP A 74 -0.97 7.76 0.38
N ALA A 75 -1.10 8.63 -0.62
CA ALA A 75 -2.17 9.63 -0.66
C ALA A 75 -3.56 8.97 -0.74
N LEU A 76 -3.67 7.89 -1.52
CA LEU A 76 -4.92 7.15 -1.76
C LEU A 76 -5.35 6.32 -0.54
N TRP A 77 -4.39 5.69 0.15
CA TRP A 77 -4.60 5.03 1.44
C TRP A 77 -5.09 6.02 2.50
N ALA A 78 -4.42 7.17 2.62
CA ALA A 78 -4.81 8.20 3.58
C ALA A 78 -6.23 8.73 3.31
N ASP A 79 -6.66 8.80 2.05
CA ASP A 79 -8.03 9.16 1.68
C ASP A 79 -9.05 8.06 1.98
N ALA A 80 -8.69 6.81 1.71
CA ALA A 80 -9.53 5.67 2.01
C ALA A 80 -9.79 5.54 3.53
N CYS A 81 -8.75 5.67 4.36
CA CYS A 81 -8.90 5.71 5.82
C CYS A 81 -9.76 6.89 6.30
N ARG A 82 -9.63 8.09 5.70
CA ARG A 82 -10.52 9.22 6.04
C ARG A 82 -11.98 8.91 5.72
N THR A 83 -12.23 8.30 4.57
CA THR A 83 -13.59 7.98 4.09
C THR A 83 -14.24 6.88 4.94
N MET A 84 -13.48 5.86 5.33
CA MET A 84 -13.99 4.71 6.11
C MET A 84 -13.92 4.88 7.63
N GLY A 85 -13.37 6.01 8.13
CA GLY A 85 -13.25 6.28 9.56
C GLY A 85 -12.07 5.58 10.25
N GLY A 86 -11.10 5.08 9.49
CA GLY A 86 -9.89 4.40 9.97
C GLY A 86 -9.59 3.09 9.24
N GLU A 87 -8.72 2.28 9.85
CA GLU A 87 -8.46 0.90 9.43
C GLU A 87 -9.65 -0.01 9.81
N PRO A 88 -9.99 -1.06 9.03
CA PRO A 88 -11.10 -1.94 9.37
C PRO A 88 -10.94 -2.63 10.73
N ILE A 89 -11.99 -2.59 11.55
CA ILE A 89 -12.01 -3.22 12.88
C ILE A 89 -11.88 -4.76 12.78
N HIS A 90 -12.23 -5.34 11.62
CA HIS A 90 -12.05 -6.74 11.28
C HIS A 90 -11.10 -6.89 10.07
N ALA A 91 -9.94 -6.23 10.10
CA ALA A 91 -8.94 -6.25 9.01
C ALA A 91 -8.18 -7.58 8.86
N GLU A 92 -8.51 -8.63 9.62
CA GLU A 92 -7.85 -9.94 9.53
C GLU A 92 -8.00 -10.52 8.11
N GLY A 93 -6.93 -10.39 7.32
CA GLY A 93 -6.86 -10.86 5.94
C GLY A 93 -7.18 -9.81 4.85
N THR A 94 -7.56 -8.57 5.18
CA THR A 94 -7.78 -7.52 4.17
C THR A 94 -6.55 -6.64 4.00
N SER A 95 -5.98 -6.59 2.80
CA SER A 95 -4.85 -5.71 2.50
C SER A 95 -5.22 -4.22 2.45
N ARG A 96 -4.20 -3.37 2.62
CA ARG A 96 -4.24 -1.92 2.37
C ARG A 96 -4.87 -1.58 1.01
N VAL A 97 -4.51 -2.35 -0.02
CA VAL A 97 -5.00 -2.17 -1.40
C VAL A 97 -6.47 -2.55 -1.53
N GLU A 98 -6.92 -3.65 -0.93
CA GLU A 98 -8.36 -4.01 -0.94
C GLU A 98 -9.23 -2.92 -0.32
N HIS A 99 -8.75 -2.28 0.75
CA HIS A 99 -9.47 -1.18 1.39
C HIS A 99 -9.53 0.08 0.52
N ILE A 100 -8.44 0.43 -0.17
CA ILE A 100 -8.43 1.46 -1.23
C ILE A 100 -9.48 1.13 -2.30
N LEU A 101 -9.45 -0.10 -2.83
CA LEU A 101 -10.38 -0.55 -3.85
C LEU A 101 -11.83 -0.58 -3.35
N ARG A 102 -12.06 -0.83 -2.06
CA ARG A 102 -13.39 -0.77 -1.45
C ARG A 102 -13.95 0.65 -1.39
N VAL A 103 -13.11 1.66 -1.15
CA VAL A 103 -13.53 3.07 -1.21
C VAL A 103 -13.81 3.52 -2.64
N PHE A 104 -12.97 3.11 -3.60
CA PHE A 104 -13.30 3.24 -5.02
C PHE A 104 -14.62 2.53 -5.37
N ASP A 105 -14.84 1.32 -4.84
CA ASP A 105 -16.04 0.55 -5.11
C ASP A 105 -17.31 1.24 -4.60
N LEU A 106 -17.23 1.91 -3.45
CA LEU A 106 -18.34 2.60 -2.80
C LEU A 106 -18.62 4.00 -3.33
N ASN A 107 -17.74 4.61 -4.14
CA ASN A 107 -17.96 5.95 -4.69
C ASN A 107 -19.04 5.93 -5.81
N PRO A 108 -20.22 6.57 -5.61
CA PRO A 108 -21.29 6.55 -6.61
C PRO A 108 -20.98 7.38 -7.87
N ALA A 109 -20.03 8.33 -7.82
CA ALA A 109 -19.65 9.15 -8.97
C ALA A 109 -19.11 8.28 -10.12
N TYR A 110 -18.36 7.22 -9.80
CA TYR A 110 -17.76 6.30 -10.77
C TYR A 110 -18.76 5.26 -11.32
N GLY A 111 -20.06 5.51 -11.23
CA GLY A 111 -21.11 4.62 -11.74
C GLY A 111 -21.30 3.33 -10.91
N PRO A 112 -22.07 2.35 -11.43
CA PRO A 112 -22.43 1.13 -10.70
C PRO A 112 -21.22 0.21 -10.46
N CYS A 113 -21.22 -0.45 -9.29
CA CYS A 113 -20.14 -1.30 -8.79
C CYS A 113 -20.32 -2.81 -9.04
N MET A 114 -21.40 -3.22 -9.70
CA MET A 114 -21.81 -4.62 -9.92
C MET A 114 -21.99 -4.88 -11.42
N GLY A 115 -21.68 -6.09 -11.88
CA GLY A 115 -21.77 -6.47 -13.30
C GLY A 115 -20.72 -5.81 -14.21
N LEU A 116 -19.65 -5.27 -13.62
CA LEU A 116 -18.48 -4.71 -14.30
C LEU A 116 -17.23 -5.06 -13.49
N THR A 117 -16.12 -5.35 -14.16
CA THR A 117 -14.81 -5.35 -13.50
C THR A 117 -14.46 -3.95 -13.01
N ARG A 118 -13.61 -3.88 -11.98
CA ARG A 118 -13.13 -2.58 -11.45
C ARG A 118 -12.42 -1.75 -12.53
N LEU A 119 -11.75 -2.40 -13.49
CA LEU A 119 -11.04 -1.72 -14.57
C LEU A 119 -12.00 -1.15 -15.62
N GLU A 120 -13.03 -1.89 -16.02
CA GLU A 120 -14.10 -1.37 -16.90
C GLU A 120 -14.83 -0.19 -16.25
N ARG A 121 -15.10 -0.28 -14.94
CA ARG A 121 -15.68 0.83 -14.18
C ARG A 121 -14.76 2.05 -14.13
N TRP A 122 -13.46 1.85 -13.97
CA TRP A 122 -12.46 2.92 -14.00
C TRP A 122 -12.45 3.63 -15.37
N HIS A 123 -12.49 2.88 -16.47
CA HIS A 123 -12.62 3.47 -17.81
C HIS A 123 -13.94 4.22 -17.99
N ARG A 124 -15.07 3.62 -17.60
CA ARG A 124 -16.39 4.27 -17.66
C ARG A 124 -16.44 5.58 -16.87
N ALA A 125 -15.78 5.65 -15.72
CA ALA A 125 -15.71 6.88 -14.93
C ALA A 125 -15.03 8.02 -15.72
N GLN A 126 -13.94 7.75 -16.45
CA GLN A 126 -13.37 8.73 -17.36
C GLN A 126 -14.31 9.10 -18.54
N GLU A 127 -15.03 8.13 -19.11
CA GLU A 127 -15.96 8.38 -20.22
C GLU A 127 -17.11 9.32 -19.84
N ILE A 128 -17.58 9.29 -18.59
CA ILE A 128 -18.59 10.22 -18.07
C ILE A 128 -18.02 11.55 -17.58
N GLY A 129 -16.70 11.76 -17.70
CA GLY A 129 -16.01 13.01 -17.33
C GLY A 129 -15.57 13.11 -15.86
N GLU A 130 -15.65 12.02 -15.09
CA GLU A 130 -15.08 11.95 -13.74
C GLU A 130 -13.56 11.69 -13.80
N SER A 131 -12.86 12.03 -12.71
CA SER A 131 -11.43 11.79 -12.54
C SER A 131 -11.17 10.65 -11.53
N PRO A 132 -11.32 9.37 -11.92
CA PRO A 132 -10.95 8.25 -11.06
C PRO A 132 -9.42 8.26 -10.80
N PRO A 133 -8.94 7.82 -9.62
CA PRO A 133 -7.51 7.92 -9.30
C PRO A 133 -6.67 7.00 -10.19
N GLU A 134 -5.62 7.53 -10.81
CA GLU A 134 -4.67 6.76 -11.64
C GLU A 134 -4.07 5.54 -10.90
N PRO A 135 -3.67 5.62 -9.61
CA PRO A 135 -3.11 4.47 -8.91
C PRO A 135 -4.11 3.30 -8.75
N VAL A 136 -5.42 3.52 -8.90
CA VAL A 136 -6.40 2.42 -8.96
C VAL A 136 -6.22 1.63 -10.25
N ARG A 137 -5.96 2.28 -11.39
CA ARG A 137 -5.66 1.56 -12.64
C ARG A 137 -4.36 0.77 -12.53
N ASP A 138 -3.31 1.40 -11.99
CA ASP A 138 -2.03 0.73 -11.72
C ASP A 138 -2.20 -0.58 -10.95
N ILE A 139 -2.99 -0.56 -9.86
CA ILE A 139 -3.31 -1.75 -9.06
C ILE A 139 -3.96 -2.82 -9.94
N LEU A 140 -4.98 -2.46 -10.72
CA LEU A 140 -5.78 -3.39 -11.52
C LEU A 140 -5.03 -3.94 -12.73
N GLU A 141 -3.98 -3.26 -13.19
CA GLU A 141 -3.09 -3.73 -14.24
C GLU A 141 -2.00 -4.71 -13.75
N THR A 142 -1.81 -4.87 -12.43
CA THR A 142 -0.91 -5.89 -11.86
C THR A 142 -1.46 -7.30 -12.02
N ARG A 143 -0.59 -8.29 -11.78
CA ARG A 143 -0.93 -9.72 -11.73
C ARG A 143 -2.05 -9.99 -10.71
N GLU A 144 -1.90 -9.51 -9.48
CA GLU A 144 -2.87 -9.66 -8.39
C GLU A 144 -4.14 -8.82 -8.66
N GLY A 145 -3.96 -7.67 -9.32
CA GLY A 145 -5.03 -6.84 -9.89
C GLY A 145 -6.00 -7.63 -10.76
N VAL A 146 -5.46 -8.42 -11.68
CA VAL A 146 -6.22 -9.25 -12.63
C VAL A 146 -6.79 -10.53 -11.99
N LEU A 147 -6.04 -11.16 -11.10
CA LEU A 147 -6.42 -12.47 -10.53
C LEU A 147 -7.37 -12.35 -9.34
N ASP A 148 -7.05 -11.46 -8.39
CA ASP A 148 -7.68 -11.46 -7.06
C ASP A 148 -8.53 -10.22 -6.80
N LEU A 149 -8.22 -9.12 -7.50
CA LEU A 149 -8.81 -7.79 -7.27
C LEU A 149 -9.65 -7.29 -8.46
N ARG A 150 -9.90 -8.13 -9.47
CA ARG A 150 -10.61 -7.76 -10.70
C ARG A 150 -12.06 -7.32 -10.47
N LEU A 151 -12.74 -7.94 -9.51
CA LEU A 151 -14.17 -7.76 -9.21
C LEU A 151 -14.38 -7.11 -7.85
N SER A 152 -15.43 -6.29 -7.75
CA SER A 152 -15.89 -5.75 -6.48
C SER A 152 -16.31 -6.87 -5.52
N ILE A 153 -16.01 -6.74 -4.23
CA ILE A 153 -16.53 -7.66 -3.19
C ILE A 153 -18.07 -7.57 -3.06
N LEU A 154 -18.67 -6.51 -3.61
CA LEU A 154 -20.12 -6.32 -3.67
C LEU A 154 -20.74 -6.95 -4.92
N ASP A 155 -19.94 -7.42 -5.88
CA ASP A 155 -20.44 -8.00 -7.12
C ASP A 155 -20.78 -9.49 -6.97
N GLN A 156 -22.06 -9.77 -6.75
CA GLN A 156 -22.57 -11.12 -6.52
C GLN A 156 -22.75 -11.93 -7.81
N THR A 157 -22.66 -11.31 -8.99
CA THR A 157 -22.98 -11.99 -10.27
C THR A 157 -21.96 -13.07 -10.64
N ALA A 158 -20.72 -12.95 -10.15
CA ALA A 158 -19.65 -13.91 -10.44
C ALA A 158 -19.81 -15.29 -9.76
N SER A 159 -20.73 -15.43 -8.79
CA SER A 159 -20.98 -16.70 -8.09
C SER A 159 -22.08 -17.57 -8.73
N LEU A 160 -22.60 -17.19 -9.91
CA LEU A 160 -23.74 -17.82 -10.59
C LEU A 160 -23.39 -18.44 -11.95
N ALA A 161 -22.09 -18.57 -12.27
CA ALA A 161 -21.55 -19.19 -13.48
C ALA A 161 -20.69 -20.41 -13.13
#